data_AF-A0A925W3F9-F1
#
_entry.id   AF-A0A925W3F9-F1
#
_cell.length_a   1.000
_cell.length_b   1.000
_cell.length_c   1.000
_cell.angle_alpha   90.00
_cell.angle_beta   90.00
_cell.angle_gamma   90.00
#
_symmetry.space_group_name_H-M   'P 1'
#
loop_
_entity.id
_entity.type
_entity.pdbx_description
1 polymer ?
#
loop_
_entity_poly.entity_id
_entity_poly.type
_entity_poly.pdbx_seq_one_letter_code
_entity_poly.pdbx_strand_id
1 'polypeptide(L)' 'MPKNATEAWYWFPQAASQGDAPAQFKLGGMFEHGEGVVKDQHEALRWYSIAAGLGHIEAKRLVSTL' A
#
# COMPACT_ATOMS: atom_id res chain seq x y z
N MET A 1 -16.48 -15.96 0.22
CA MET A 1 -15.31 -15.47 0.98
C MET A 1 -14.07 -15.73 0.13
N PRO A 2 -13.61 -14.76 -0.68
CA PRO A 2 -12.48 -15.04 -1.54
C PRO A 2 -11.17 -14.92 -0.75
N LYS A 3 -10.54 -16.08 -0.55
CA LYS A 3 -9.13 -16.25 -0.20
C LYS A 3 -8.35 -16.34 -1.52
N ASN A 4 -8.04 -15.22 -2.16
CA ASN A 4 -7.08 -15.20 -3.26
C ASN A 4 -6.40 -13.84 -3.27
N ALA A 5 -5.07 -13.83 -3.13
CA ALA A 5 -4.25 -12.61 -3.28
C ALA A 5 -4.56 -11.86 -4.59
N THR A 6 -5.03 -12.60 -5.61
CA THR A 6 -5.49 -12.11 -6.91
C THR A 6 -6.85 -11.41 -6.90
N GLU A 7 -7.57 -11.30 -5.78
CA GLU A 7 -8.74 -10.43 -5.67
C GLU A 7 -8.49 -9.26 -4.73
N ALA A 8 -7.47 -9.36 -3.87
CA ALA A 8 -7.14 -8.32 -2.91
C ALA A 8 -6.71 -7.02 -3.63
N TRP A 9 -6.08 -7.12 -4.80
CA TRP A 9 -5.76 -5.96 -5.65
C TRP A 9 -6.97 -5.15 -6.10
N TYR A 10 -8.16 -5.74 -6.15
CA TYR A 10 -9.37 -5.03 -6.56
C TYR A 10 -9.95 -4.18 -5.42
N TRP A 11 -9.81 -4.62 -4.17
CA TRP A 11 -10.39 -3.94 -3.00
C TRP A 11 -9.44 -2.95 -2.34
N PHE A 12 -8.13 -3.17 -2.40
CA PHE A 12 -7.15 -2.28 -1.77
C PHE A 12 -7.14 -0.86 -2.33
N PRO A 13 -7.23 -0.62 -3.65
CA PRO A 13 -7.31 0.74 -4.19
C PRO A 13 -8.55 1.50 -3.70
N GLN A 14 -9.68 0.80 -3.53
CA GLN A 14 -10.92 1.40 -3.03
C GLN A 14 -10.86 1.72 -1.53
N ALA A 15 -10.22 0.87 -0.73
CA ALA A 15 -9.98 1.14 0.69
C ALA A 15 -8.90 2.22 0.89
N ALA A 16 -7.82 2.16 0.11
CA ALA A 16 -6.74 3.15 0.12
C ALA A 16 -7.24 4.54 -0.28
N SER A 17 -8.20 4.61 -1.22
CA SER A 17 -8.87 5.86 -1.62
C SER A 17 -9.78 6.44 -0.52
N GLN A 18 -10.21 5.64 0.46
CA GLN A 18 -11.01 6.10 1.60
C GLN A 18 -10.16 6.58 2.78
N GLY A 19 -8.83 6.61 2.64
CA GLY A 19 -7.93 7.05 3.72
C GLY A 19 -7.63 5.96 4.75
N ASP A 20 -7.82 4.68 4.42
CA ASP A 20 -7.41 3.59 5.29
C ASP A 20 -5.88 3.40 5.21
N ALA A 21 -5.16 3.88 6.23
CA ALA A 21 -3.70 3.87 6.26
C ALA A 21 -3.08 2.46 6.19
N PRO A 22 -3.60 1.44 6.91
CA PRO A 22 -3.26 0.04 6.67
C PRO A 22 -3.46 -0.45 5.22
N ALA A 23 -4.56 -0.07 4.55
CA ALA A 23 -4.80 -0.45 3.16
C ALA A 23 -3.80 0.21 2.20
N GLN A 24 -3.48 1.48 2.44
CA GLN A 24 -2.46 2.22 1.69
C GLN A 24 -1.07 1.59 1.88
N PHE A 25 -0.71 1.20 3.10
CA PHE A 25 0.56 0.49 3.36
C PHE A 25 0.65 -0.83 2.60
N LYS A 26 -0.44 -1.63 2.61
CA LYS A 26 -0.48 -2.89 1.84
C LYS A 26 -0.38 -2.65 0.34
N LEU A 27 -1.02 -1.62 -0.19
CA LEU A 27 -0.93 -1.26 -1.60
C LEU A 27 0.49 -0.84 -1.98
N GLY A 28 1.19 -0.12 -1.10
CA GLY A 28 2.62 0.18 -1.26
C GLY A 28 3.46 -1.10 -1.37
N GLY A 29 3.23 -2.08 -0.50
CA GLY A 29 3.90 -3.38 -0.54
C GLY A 29 3.62 -4.17 -1.82
N MET A 30 2.39 -4.10 -2.34
CA MET A 30 2.04 -4.73 -3.61
C MET A 30 2.82 -4.14 -4.78
N PHE A 31 2.94 -2.82 -4.86
CA PHE A 31 3.76 -2.15 -5.88
C PHE A 31 5.25 -2.43 -5.71
N GLU A 32 5.74 -2.59 -4.48
CA GLU A 32 7.14 -2.91 -4.21
C GLU A 32 7.53 -4.33 -4.67
N HIS A 33 6.62 -5.29 -4.48
CA HIS A 33 6.86 -6.71 -4.79
C HIS A 33 6.29 -7.16 -6.14
N GLY A 34 5.44 -6.35 -6.78
CA GLY A 34 4.72 -6.71 -8.00
C GLY A 34 3.60 -7.73 -7.76
N GLU A 35 2.96 -7.69 -6.59
CA GLU A 35 1.90 -8.62 -6.22
C GLU A 35 0.55 -8.18 -6.78
N GLY A 36 0.15 -8.76 -7.91
CA GLY A 36 -1.12 -8.41 -8.57
C GLY A 36 -1.13 -7.03 -9.24
N VAL A 37 -0.02 -6.30 -9.19
CA VAL A 37 0.23 -5.03 -9.90
C VAL A 37 1.62 -5.07 -10.54
N VAL A 38 1.85 -4.21 -11.53
CA VAL A 38 3.21 -4.02 -12.06
C VAL A 38 4.09 -3.45 -10.96
N LYS A 39 5.25 -4.06 -10.75
CA LYS A 39 6.22 -3.58 -9.76
C LYS A 39 6.65 -2.15 -10.11
N ASP A 40 6.45 -1.24 -9.17
CA ASP A 40 6.80 0.18 -9.31
C ASP A 40 7.22 0.72 -7.94
N GLN A 41 8.52 1.03 -7.79
CA GLN A 41 9.01 1.58 -6.54
C GLN A 41 8.53 3.00 -6.29
N HIS A 42 8.33 3.83 -7.32
CA HIS A 42 7.82 5.19 -7.12
C HIS A 42 6.39 5.16 -6.58
N GLU A 43 5.56 4.27 -7.12
CA GLU A 43 4.18 4.13 -6.66
C GLU A 43 4.12 3.49 -5.27
N ALA A 44 4.98 2.53 -4.96
CA ALA A 44 5.12 1.98 -3.61
C ALA A 44 5.43 3.08 -2.57
N LEU A 45 6.42 3.91 -2.86
CA LEU A 45 6.81 5.03 -2.00
C LEU A 45 5.68 6.04 -1.82
N ARG A 46 4.95 6.37 -2.89
CA ARG A 46 3.79 7.25 -2.81
C ARG A 46 2.79 6.74 -1.78
N TRP A 47 2.39 5.47 -1.88
CA TRP A 47 1.40 4.88 -0.97
C TRP A 47 1.90 4.79 0.48
N TYR A 48 3.18 4.46 0.67
CA TYR A 48 3.81 4.51 2.00
C TYR A 48 3.82 5.93 2.58
N SER A 49 4.09 6.97 1.79
CA SER A 49 4.06 8.36 2.26
C SER A 49 2.66 8.80 2.68
N ILE A 50 1.61 8.39 1.96
CA ILE A 50 0.23 8.70 2.35
C ILE A 50 -0.11 8.00 3.67
N ALA A 51 0.18 6.70 3.79
CA ALA A 51 -0.04 5.95 5.03
C ALA A 51 0.71 6.55 6.22
N ALA A 52 1.95 6.99 5.99
CA ALA A 52 2.77 7.68 7.00
C ALA A 52 2.14 9.01 7.43
N GLY A 53 1.64 9.81 6.49
CA GLY A 53 0.92 11.06 6.75
C GLY A 53 -0.33 10.86 7.60
N LEU A 54 -1.01 9.71 7.46
CA LEU A 54 -2.19 9.34 8.24
C LEU A 54 -1.86 8.69 9.60
N GLY A 55 -0.58 8.60 9.98
CA GLY A 55 -0.19 8.10 11.29
C GLY A 55 0.26 6.63 11.32
N HIS A 56 0.32 5.93 10.19
CA HIS A 56 0.76 4.54 10.16
C HIS A 56 2.24 4.42 10.55
N ILE A 57 2.51 3.81 11.70
CA ILE A 57 3.85 3.79 12.32
C ILE A 57 4.87 3.05 11.45
N GLU A 58 4.50 1.91 10.87
CA GLU A 58 5.42 1.14 10.02
C GLU A 58 5.75 1.91 8.73
N ALA A 59 4.75 2.59 8.15
CA ALA A 59 4.95 3.41 6.97
C ALA A 59 5.86 4.60 7.28
N LYS A 60 5.64 5.27 8.41
CA LYS A 60 6.51 6.36 8.91
C LYS A 60 7.95 5.92 9.05
N ARG A 61 8.20 4.73 9.59
CA ARG A 61 9.56 4.20 9.73
C ARG A 61 10.20 3.98 8.35
N LEU A 62 9.45 3.39 7.42
CA LEU A 62 9.94 3.10 6.07
C LEU A 62 10.26 4.37 5.28
N VAL A 63 9.36 5.36 5.28
CA VAL A 63 9.62 6.64 4.57
C VAL A 63 10.62 7.54 5.27
N SER A 64 10.88 7.35 6.57
CA SER A 64 11.92 8.09 7.30
C SER A 64 13.33 7.55 7.05
N THR A 65 13.45 6.33 6.52
CA THR A 65 14.74 5.70 6.18
C THR A 65 15.17 5.91 4.73
N LEU A 66 14.30 6.50 3.91
CA LEU A 66 14.52 6.81 2.50
C LEU A 66 14.88 8.28 2.34
#